data_AF-A0A1B8ZNC0-F1
#
_entry.id   AF-A0A1B8ZNC0-F1
#
_cell.length_a   1.000
_cell.length_b   1.000
_cell.length_c   1.000
_cell.angle_alpha   90.00
_cell.angle_beta   90.00
_cell.angle_gamma   90.00
#
_symmetry.space_group_name_H-M   'P 1'
#
loop_
_entity.id
_entity.type
_entity.pdbx_description
1 polymer ?
#
loop_
_entity_poly.entity_id
_entity_poly.type
_entity_poly.pdbx_seq_one_letter_code
_entity_poly.pdbx_strand_id
1 'polypeptide(L)'
;MVFVIALAGGGHGSYWPFLVFFPFSMTGSFFNESISTYLFVAGLLQFFVYGFLLDKMNPRKVLPFVFIIHVLCVFTVFMLKKDDLF
;
A
#
# COMPACT_ATOMS: atom_id res chain seq x y z
N MET A 1 10.90 6.35 -7.99
CA MET A 1 9.80 7.28 -8.32
C MET A 1 9.19 7.02 -9.70
N VAL A 2 9.97 6.94 -10.79
CA VAL A 2 9.43 6.68 -12.15
C VAL A 2 8.61 5.38 -12.24
N PHE A 3 9.09 4.30 -11.62
CA PHE A 3 8.37 3.02 -11.59
C PHE A 3 7.01 3.11 -10.87
N VAL A 4 6.94 3.91 -9.81
CA VAL A 4 5.72 4.12 -9.01
C VAL A 4 4.71 4.97 -9.79
N ILE A 5 5.16 5.97 -10.56
CA ILE A 5 4.30 6.80 -11.42
C ILE A 5 3.72 5.98 -12.58
N ALA A 6 4.49 5.07 -13.16
CA ALA A 6 4.01 4.13 -14.18
C ALA A 6 2.95 3.18 -13.61
N LEU A 7 3.16 2.66 -12.39
CA LEU A 7 2.22 1.81 -11.66
C LEU A 7 0.98 2.56 -11.15
N ALA A 8 1.02 3.90 -11.01
CA ALA A 8 -0.15 4.73 -10.74
C ALA A 8 -1.10 4.85 -11.96
N GLY A 9 -0.74 4.23 -13.09
CA GLY A 9 -1.48 4.37 -14.35
C GLY A 9 -1.24 5.70 -15.06
N GLY A 10 -0.15 6.41 -14.76
CA GLY A 10 0.25 7.62 -15.50
C GLY A 10 -0.82 8.72 -15.59
N GLY A 11 -1.74 8.79 -14.63
CA GLY A 11 -2.87 9.72 -14.64
C GLY A 11 -4.20 9.18 -15.23
N HIS A 12 -4.22 7.94 -15.74
CA HIS A 12 -5.39 7.30 -16.37
C HIS A 12 -5.89 6.01 -15.66
N GLY A 13 -5.93 6.01 -14.32
CA GLY A 13 -7.02 5.35 -13.60
C GLY A 13 -6.94 3.84 -13.32
N SER A 14 -5.78 3.19 -13.46
CA SER A 14 -5.62 1.84 -12.89
C SER A 14 -4.90 1.91 -11.54
N TYR A 15 -5.69 1.99 -10.46
CA TYR A 15 -5.20 2.01 -9.07
C TYR A 15 -4.81 0.62 -8.54
N TRP A 16 -5.02 -0.42 -9.34
CA TRP A 16 -4.70 -1.81 -9.01
C TRP A 16 -3.25 -2.04 -8.56
N PRO A 17 -2.22 -1.51 -9.22
CA PRO A 17 -0.84 -1.71 -8.78
C PRO A 17 -0.58 -1.01 -7.43
N PHE A 18 -1.20 0.16 -7.22
CA PHE A 18 -1.10 0.87 -5.95
C PHE A 18 -1.74 0.11 -4.79
N LEU A 19 -2.84 -0.59 -5.05
CA LEU A 19 -3.49 -1.47 -4.07
C LEU A 19 -2.55 -2.59 -3.61
N VAL A 20 -1.82 -3.20 -4.55
CA VAL A 20 -0.92 -4.32 -4.25
C VAL A 20 0.35 -3.85 -3.52
N PHE A 21 0.94 -2.75 -3.96
CA PHE A 21 2.23 -2.27 -3.42
C PHE A 21 2.07 -1.40 -2.17
N PHE A 22 0.97 -0.64 -2.05
CA PHE A 22 0.75 0.35 -0.98
C PHE A 22 -0.61 0.15 -0.30
N PRO A 23 -0.94 -1.04 0.19
CA PRO A 23 -2.26 -1.31 0.75
C PRO A 23 -2.55 -0.41 1.96
N PHE A 24 -1.57 -0.09 2.81
CA PHE A 24 -1.77 0.77 3.98
C PHE A 24 -2.15 2.21 3.62
N SER A 25 -1.48 2.76 2.59
CA SER A 25 -1.81 4.05 2.00
C SER A 25 -3.23 4.05 1.44
N MET A 26 -3.60 2.95 0.77
CA MET A 26 -4.91 2.79 0.14
C MET A 26 -6.04 2.61 1.16
N THR A 27 -5.81 2.03 2.34
CA THR A 27 -6.81 1.96 3.40
C THR A 27 -7.26 3.35 3.86
N GLY A 28 -6.35 4.33 3.86
CA GLY A 28 -6.68 5.72 4.20
C GLY A 28 -7.53 6.43 3.14
N SER A 29 -7.51 5.94 1.88
CA SER A 29 -8.36 6.45 0.80
C SER A 29 -9.82 5.99 0.90
N PHE A 30 -10.18 5.26 1.96
CA PHE A 30 -11.57 5.02 2.32
C PHE A 30 -12.19 6.25 3.01
N PHE A 31 -11.40 6.96 3.83
CA PHE A 31 -11.88 8.16 4.53
C PHE A 31 -11.75 9.44 3.69
N ASN A 32 -11.00 9.37 2.59
CA ASN A 32 -10.85 10.45 1.61
C ASN A 32 -11.16 9.91 0.23
N GLU A 33 -12.15 10.48 -0.46
CA GLU A 33 -12.58 10.05 -1.80
C GLU A 33 -11.47 10.07 -2.86
N SER A 34 -10.36 10.76 -2.59
CA SER A 34 -9.18 10.81 -3.46
C SER A 34 -7.93 10.27 -2.76
N ILE A 35 -7.05 9.63 -3.54
CA ILE A 35 -5.69 9.30 -3.08
C ILE A 35 -4.91 10.61 -2.96
N SER A 36 -5.04 11.25 -1.79
CA SER A 36 -4.34 12.48 -1.49
C SER A 36 -2.84 12.25 -1.43
N THR A 37 -2.05 13.28 -1.74
CA THR A 37 -0.58 13.25 -1.68
C THR A 37 -0.07 12.77 -0.31
N TYR A 38 -0.81 13.02 0.77
CA TYR A 38 -0.48 12.53 2.11
C TYR A 38 -0.52 11.00 2.22
N LEU A 39 -1.49 10.35 1.57
CA LEU A 39 -1.56 8.90 1.53
C LEU A 39 -0.38 8.33 0.74
N PHE A 40 -0.02 8.96 -0.38
CA PHE A 40 1.16 8.58 -1.15
C PHE A 40 2.44 8.62 -0.30
N VAL A 41 2.64 9.68 0.49
CA VAL A 41 3.77 9.80 1.43
C VAL A 41 3.70 8.73 2.53
N ALA A 42 2.51 8.41 3.05
CA ALA A 42 2.34 7.33 4.02
C ALA A 42 2.72 5.95 3.42
N GLY A 43 2.43 5.73 2.14
CA GLY A 43 2.85 4.53 1.42
C GLY A 43 4.36 4.42 1.25
N LEU A 44 5.06 5.54 1.03
CA LEU A 44 6.53 5.57 1.03
C LEU A 44 7.09 5.25 2.43
N LEU A 45 6.50 5.84 3.48
CA LEU A 45 6.88 5.56 4.87
C LEU A 45 6.71 4.08 5.23
N GLN A 46 5.71 3.38 4.68
CA GLN A 46 5.52 1.94 4.86
C GLN A 46 6.80 1.16 4.52
N PHE A 47 7.48 1.49 3.42
CA PHE A 47 8.74 0.82 3.04
C PHE A 47 9.88 1.11 4.01
N PHE A 48 9.99 2.33 4.50
CA PHE A 48 11.00 2.67 5.52
C PHE A 48 10.75 1.93 6.84
N VAL A 49 9.50 1.82 7.27
CA VAL A 49 9.12 1.09 8.49
C VAL A 49 9.41 -0.41 8.33
N TYR A 50 9.07 -1.00 7.19
CA TYR A 50 9.37 -2.41 6.92
C TYR A 50 10.88 -2.66 6.86
N GLY A 51 11.63 -1.80 6.17
CA GLY A 51 13.09 -1.87 6.12
C GLY A 51 13.71 -1.76 7.51
N PHE A 52 13.27 -0.81 8.33
CA PHE A 52 13.76 -0.63 9.70
C PHE A 52 13.45 -1.83 10.61
N LEU A 53 12.23 -2.39 10.51
CA LEU A 53 11.85 -3.57 11.29
C LEU A 53 12.66 -4.80 10.90
N LEU A 54 12.94 -4.99 9.60
CA LEU A 54 13.75 -6.10 9.10
C LEU A 54 15.24 -5.96 9.42
N ASP A 55 15.76 -4.74 9.55
CA ASP A 55 17.15 -4.46 9.90
C ASP A 55 17.40 -4.64 11.41
N LYS A 56 16.47 -4.15 12.24
CA LYS A 56 16.63 -4.16 13.72
C LYS A 56 16.26 -5.50 14.36
N MET A 57 15.47 -6.32 13.69
CA MET A 57 14.96 -7.59 14.23
C MET A 57 15.32 -8.74 13.29
N ASN A 58 15.26 -9.99 13.78
CA ASN A 58 15.57 -11.14 12.95
C ASN A 58 14.55 -11.25 11.79
N PRO A 59 14.99 -11.17 10.52
CA PRO A 59 14.09 -11.20 9.36
C PRO A 59 13.18 -12.43 9.35
N ARG A 60 13.68 -13.60 9.80
CA ARG A 60 12.89 -14.84 9.82
C ARG A 60 11.68 -14.77 10.75
N LYS A 61 11.72 -13.92 11.77
CA LYS A 61 10.61 -13.72 12.71
C LYS A 61 9.67 -12.60 12.28
N VAL A 62 10.20 -11.54 11.66
CA VAL A 62 9.44 -10.33 11.33
C VAL A 62 8.77 -10.41 9.97
N LEU A 63 9.40 -11.09 9.00
CA LEU A 63 8.90 -11.20 7.64
C LEU A 63 7.51 -11.86 7.56
N PRO A 64 7.19 -12.93 8.33
CA PRO A 64 5.82 -13.45 8.40
C PRO A 64 4.80 -12.43 8.92
N PHE A 65 5.16 -11.65 9.95
CA PHE A 65 4.28 -10.62 10.51
C PHE A 65 4.02 -9.48 9.52
N VAL A 66 5.07 -8.95 8.90
CA VAL A 66 4.95 -7.91 7.87
C VAL A 66 4.11 -8.41 6.70
N PHE A 67 4.33 -9.66 6.26
CA PHE A 67 3.55 -10.26 5.20
C PHE A 67 2.06 -10.42 5.57
N ILE A 68 1.75 -10.92 6.76
CA ILE A 68 0.36 -11.05 7.24
C ILE A 68 -0.32 -9.69 7.28
N ILE A 69 0.33 -8.68 7.86
CA ILE A 69 -0.21 -7.31 7.94
C ILE A 69 -0.45 -6.76 6.53
N HIS A 70 0.51 -6.93 5.62
CA HIS A 70 0.39 -6.46 4.24
C HIS A 70 -0.78 -7.13 3.52
N VAL A 71 -0.91 -8.45 3.61
CA VAL A 71 -2.01 -9.22 2.99
C VAL A 71 -3.36 -8.83 3.59
N LEU A 72 -3.45 -8.65 4.92
CA LEU A 72 -4.68 -8.18 5.55
C LEU A 72 -5.07 -6.79 5.04
N CYS A 73 -4.13 -5.85 4.93
CA CYS A 73 -4.42 -4.54 4.37
C CYS A 73 -4.88 -4.62 2.90
N VAL A 74 -4.22 -5.43 2.07
CA VAL A 74 -4.64 -5.66 0.66
C VAL A 74 -6.08 -6.18 0.63
N PHE A 75 -6.39 -7.19 1.45
CA PHE A 75 -7.71 -7.80 1.52
C PHE A 75 -8.78 -6.80 1.98
N THR A 76 -8.49 -6.01 3.02
CA THR A 76 -9.38 -4.96 3.50
C THR A 76 -9.65 -3.92 2.42
N VAL A 77 -8.63 -3.42 1.73
CA VAL A 77 -8.81 -2.44 0.65
C VAL A 77 -9.61 -3.04 -0.50
N PHE A 78 -9.32 -4.29 -0.88
CA PHE A 78 -10.04 -4.98 -1.94
C PHE A 78 -11.53 -5.17 -1.60
N MET A 79 -11.84 -5.54 -0.35
CA MET A 79 -13.23 -5.66 0.10
C MET A 79 -13.96 -4.32 0.15
N LEU A 80 -13.29 -3.26 0.59
CA LEU A 80 -13.89 -1.93 0.71
C LEU A 80 -14.06 -1.20 -0.63
N LYS A 81 -13.16 -1.42 -1.59
CA LYS A 81 -13.18 -0.77 -2.91
C LYS A 81 -13.57 -1.71 -4.06
N LYS A 82 -14.16 -2.87 -3.75
CA LYS A 82 -14.60 -3.86 -4.75
C LYS A 82 -15.49 -3.21 -5.81
N ASP A 83 -16.36 -2.28 -5.43
CA ASP A 83 -17.34 -1.67 -6.32
C ASP A 83 -16.76 -0.52 -7.16
N ASP A 84 -15.62 0.06 -6.75
CA ASP A 84 -14.90 1.10 -7.52
C ASP A 84 -13.85 0.53 -8.48
N LEU A 85 -13.46 -0.74 -8.26
CA LEU A 85 -12.39 -1.42 -8.98
C LEU A 85 -12.88 -2.32 -10.13
N PHE A 86 -14.19 -2.52 -10.27
CA PHE A 86 -14.84 -3.39 -11.27
C PHE A 86 -15.96 -2.68 -12.02
#